data_AF-A0A5D2VNV7-F1
#
_entry.id   AF-A0A5D2VNV7-F1
#
_cell.length_a   1.000
_cell.length_b   1.000
_cell.length_c   1.000
_cell.angle_alpha   90.00
_cell.angle_beta   90.00
_cell.angle_gamma   90.00
#
_symmetry.space_group_name_H-M   'P 1'
#
loop_
_entity.id
_entity.type
_entity.pdbx_description
1 polymer ?
#
loop_
_entity_poly.entity_id
_entity_poly.type
_entity_poly.pdbx_seq_one_letter_code
_entity_poly.pdbx_strand_id
1 'polypeptide(L)'
;MGYKVVFTDHSLYGFADVGSIHMNKVLQFTLADVTRAICVSHTSKENTVLRSGLPPEKVFVIPNAVDTAMFKPAQQRLGRDEIVIVVISRLVYRKGADLLVEVIPEVCRLYPNVRFIVGGDGPKRVRLEEMREKHSLQDRVEMLGAVPHASVRSVLISGHIFLNSSLTEAFCIAILEAASCGLLTVSTRVGGVPEVLPDDMIVLAEPDPIDMVHAIRKAISILPNIDPQVMHDRMKRLYNWNDVAERTEIVYNRALKCSDQSLLERLSRDNGESE
;
A
#
# COMPACT_ATOMS: atom_id res chain seq x y z
N MET A 1 8.52 -13.94 30.86
CA MET A 1 7.34 -14.79 31.14
C MET A 1 7.33 -16.12 30.37
N GLY A 2 8.35 -16.42 29.53
CA GLY A 2 8.41 -17.71 28.80
C GLY A 2 7.45 -17.83 27.62
N TYR A 3 6.69 -16.78 27.30
CA TYR A 3 5.79 -16.77 26.14
C TYR A 3 6.58 -16.68 24.84
N LYS A 4 6.11 -17.41 23.82
CA LYS A 4 6.57 -17.24 22.45
C LYS A 4 5.90 -16.00 21.86
N VAL A 5 6.71 -15.09 21.33
CA VAL A 5 6.24 -13.83 20.76
C VAL A 5 6.42 -13.88 19.25
N VAL A 6 5.34 -13.59 18.52
CA VAL A 6 5.38 -13.33 17.08
C VAL A 6 5.01 -11.88 16.84
N PHE A 7 5.90 -11.15 16.18
CA PHE A 7 5.72 -9.74 15.84
C PHE A 7 5.30 -9.59 14.38
N THR A 8 4.33 -8.73 14.08
CA THR A 8 3.96 -8.43 12.70
C THR A 8 4.32 -6.99 12.37
N ASP A 9 5.23 -6.80 11.41
CA ASP A 9 5.65 -5.49 10.93
C ASP A 9 4.78 -5.04 9.75
N HIS A 10 4.09 -3.93 9.95
CA HIS A 10 3.29 -3.26 8.91
C HIS A 10 3.96 -1.98 8.41
N SER A 11 5.15 -1.66 8.91
CA SER A 11 5.80 -0.39 8.65
C SER A 11 6.98 -0.56 7.70
N LEU A 12 7.23 0.50 6.94
CA LEU A 12 8.46 0.64 6.16
C LEU A 12 9.08 1.99 6.53
N TYR A 13 10.31 1.94 7.05
CA TYR A 13 11.03 3.14 7.48
C TYR A 13 12.33 3.28 6.70
N GLY A 14 12.69 4.53 6.38
CA GLY A 14 13.98 4.85 5.79
C GLY A 14 15.11 4.72 6.82
N PHE A 15 16.35 4.61 6.32
CA PHE A 15 17.55 4.51 7.15
C PHE A 15 18.23 5.86 7.44
N ALA A 16 17.70 6.96 6.89
CA ALA A 16 18.51 8.16 6.61
C ALA A 16 18.37 9.33 7.61
N ASP A 17 17.56 9.24 8.67
CA ASP A 17 17.48 10.29 9.69
C ASP A 17 17.96 9.81 11.08
N VAL A 18 18.50 10.75 11.87
CA VAL A 18 19.06 10.49 13.21
C VAL A 18 18.01 9.89 14.15
N GLY A 19 16.73 10.25 13.94
CA GLY A 19 15.59 9.65 14.61
C GLY A 19 15.43 8.16 14.29
N SER A 20 15.62 7.75 13.04
CA SER A 20 15.59 6.34 12.63
C SER A 20 16.75 5.54 13.23
N ILE A 21 17.93 6.12 13.42
CA ILE A 21 19.06 5.41 14.07
C ILE A 21 18.71 5.09 15.53
N HIS A 22 18.18 6.06 16.29
CA HIS A 22 17.75 5.82 17.67
C HIS A 22 16.57 4.84 17.74
N MET A 23 15.59 4.99 16.84
CA MET A 23 14.45 4.09 16.77
C MET A 23 14.85 2.66 16.37
N ASN A 24 15.88 2.50 15.53
CA ASN A 24 16.41 1.19 15.15
C ASN A 24 17.07 0.49 16.35
N LYS A 25 17.79 1.22 17.21
CA LYS A 25 18.34 0.64 18.45
C LYS A 25 17.25 0.22 19.43
N VAL A 26 16.19 1.02 19.58
CA VAL A 26 15.01 0.64 20.38
C VAL A 26 14.31 -0.57 19.77
N LEU A 27 14.17 -0.62 18.44
CA LEU A 27 13.57 -1.72 17.72
C LEU A 27 14.40 -3.00 17.86
N GLN A 28 15.73 -2.94 17.71
CA GLN A 28 16.66 -4.04 17.99
C GLN A 28 16.42 -4.57 19.40
N PHE A 29 16.45 -3.71 20.41
CA PHE A 29 16.26 -4.13 21.79
C PHE A 29 14.87 -4.76 22.03
N THR A 30 13.82 -4.19 21.44
CA THR A 30 12.45 -4.67 21.61
C THR A 30 12.19 -5.97 20.86
N LEU A 31 12.83 -6.15 19.69
CA LEU A 31 12.68 -7.33 18.85
C LEU A 31 13.70 -8.43 19.17
N ALA A 32 14.73 -8.17 19.97
CA ALA A 32 15.73 -9.16 20.37
C ALA A 32 15.11 -10.40 21.03
N ASP A 33 13.99 -10.23 21.75
CA ASP A 33 13.28 -11.32 22.42
C ASP A 33 12.12 -11.92 21.59
N VAL A 34 11.92 -11.45 20.35
CA VAL A 34 10.89 -11.97 19.47
C VAL A 34 11.30 -13.35 18.93
N THR A 35 10.35 -14.29 18.99
CA THR A 35 10.60 -15.66 18.53
C THR A 35 10.60 -15.72 17.00
N ARG A 36 9.62 -15.08 16.35
CA ARG A 36 9.49 -14.96 14.88
C ARG A 36 8.86 -13.61 14.51
N ALA A 37 9.14 -13.12 13.31
CA ALA A 37 8.50 -11.93 12.76
C ALA A 37 7.74 -12.26 11.47
N ILE A 38 6.67 -11.53 11.19
CA ILE A 38 5.90 -11.57 9.96
C ILE A 38 5.96 -10.16 9.34
N CYS A 39 6.32 -10.08 8.07
CA CYS A 39 6.33 -8.84 7.29
C CYS A 39 5.36 -8.97 6.12
N VAL A 40 4.77 -7.85 5.72
CA VAL A 40 3.72 -7.82 4.68
C VAL A 40 4.25 -7.90 3.25
N SER A 41 5.56 -7.75 3.05
CA SER A 41 6.25 -7.84 1.75
C SER A 41 7.69 -8.30 1.94
N HIS A 42 8.33 -8.75 0.87
CA HIS A 42 9.77 -9.07 0.88
C HIS A 42 10.59 -7.81 1.15
N THR A 43 10.22 -6.69 0.56
CA THR A 43 10.84 -5.39 0.86
C THR A 43 10.75 -5.03 2.35
N SER A 44 9.59 -5.25 2.98
CA SER A 44 9.45 -5.05 4.43
C SER A 44 10.30 -6.02 5.23
N LYS A 45 10.37 -7.30 4.83
CA LYS A 45 11.25 -8.30 5.48
C LYS A 45 12.71 -7.87 5.45
N GLU A 46 13.22 -7.44 4.30
CA GLU A 46 14.60 -6.95 4.17
C GLU A 46 14.85 -5.75 5.08
N ASN A 47 13.93 -4.78 5.09
CA ASN A 47 13.99 -3.62 5.97
C ASN A 47 14.00 -4.02 7.46
N THR A 48 13.10 -4.93 7.88
CA THR A 48 13.01 -5.39 9.26
C THR A 48 14.28 -6.14 9.69
N VAL A 49 14.80 -7.05 8.86
CA VAL A 49 16.05 -7.79 9.14
C VAL A 49 17.20 -6.82 9.37
N LEU A 50 17.41 -5.87 8.46
CA LEU A 50 18.48 -4.88 8.54
C LEU A 50 18.36 -3.96 9.77
N ARG A 51 17.13 -3.58 10.14
CA ARG A 51 16.90 -2.63 11.24
C ARG A 51 16.87 -3.27 12.61
N SER A 52 16.49 -4.54 12.70
CA SER A 52 16.28 -5.25 13.97
C SER A 52 17.39 -6.23 14.31
N GLY A 53 18.29 -6.55 13.37
CA GLY A 53 19.30 -7.61 13.56
C GLY A 53 18.71 -9.02 13.62
N LEU A 54 17.40 -9.18 13.41
CA LEU A 54 16.77 -10.51 13.43
C LEU A 54 17.31 -11.37 12.29
N PRO A 55 17.72 -12.63 12.58
CA PRO A 55 18.14 -13.56 11.54
C PRO A 55 17.06 -13.75 10.46
N PRO A 56 17.41 -13.76 9.16
CA PRO A 56 16.44 -13.86 8.06
C PRO A 56 15.51 -15.07 8.12
N GLU A 57 15.95 -16.17 8.76
CA GLU A 57 15.17 -17.40 8.97
C GLU A 57 14.11 -17.27 10.07
N LYS A 58 14.16 -16.21 10.88
CA LYS A 58 13.12 -15.86 11.85
C LYS A 58 12.03 -14.97 11.28
N VAL A 59 12.25 -14.37 10.11
CA VAL A 59 11.34 -13.40 9.49
C VAL A 59 10.61 -14.05 8.31
N PHE A 60 9.29 -14.06 8.35
CA PHE A 60 8.42 -14.62 7.31
C PHE A 60 7.71 -13.50 6.54
N VAL A 61 7.36 -13.77 5.28
CA VAL A 61 6.55 -12.87 4.47
C VAL A 61 5.15 -13.45 4.34
N ILE A 62 4.16 -12.72 4.86
CA ILE A 62 2.74 -13.05 4.71
C ILE A 62 2.04 -11.74 4.33
N PRO A 63 1.58 -11.59 3.07
CA PRO A 63 0.92 -10.38 2.63
C PRO A 63 -0.45 -10.22 3.32
N ASN A 64 -0.95 -8.98 3.39
CA ASN A 64 -2.29 -8.73 3.88
C ASN A 64 -3.34 -9.31 2.90
N ALA A 65 -4.51 -9.66 3.43
CA ALA A 65 -5.67 -10.06 2.63
C ALA A 65 -6.69 -8.92 2.52
N VAL A 66 -7.68 -9.10 1.64
CA VAL A 66 -8.80 -8.17 1.44
C VAL A 66 -10.12 -8.91 1.62
N ASP A 67 -11.10 -8.26 2.25
CA ASP A 67 -12.46 -8.77 2.29
C ASP A 67 -13.15 -8.56 0.93
N THR A 68 -13.04 -9.55 0.06
CA THR A 68 -13.66 -9.53 -1.26
C THR A 68 -15.20 -9.63 -1.21
N ALA A 69 -15.81 -10.00 -0.09
CA ALA A 69 -17.27 -9.95 0.05
C ALA A 69 -17.74 -8.49 0.24
N MET A 70 -16.96 -7.71 0.99
CA MET A 70 -17.16 -6.27 1.14
C MET A 70 -16.74 -5.51 -0.12
N PHE A 71 -15.51 -5.69 -0.60
CA PHE A 71 -14.95 -4.97 -1.74
C PHE A 71 -15.24 -5.70 -3.05
N LYS A 72 -16.48 -5.56 -3.55
CA LYS A 72 -16.91 -6.10 -4.84
C LYS A 72 -17.24 -5.00 -5.86
N PRO A 73 -17.10 -5.27 -7.17
CA PRO A 73 -17.44 -4.32 -8.23
C PRO A 73 -18.89 -3.82 -8.15
N ALA A 74 -19.18 -2.72 -8.87
CA ALA A 74 -20.55 -2.29 -9.10
C ALA A 74 -21.30 -3.35 -9.92
N GLN A 75 -22.60 -3.51 -9.65
CA GLN A 75 -23.46 -4.41 -10.45
C GLN A 75 -23.63 -3.90 -11.88
N GLN A 76 -23.69 -2.58 -12.05
CA GLN A 76 -23.76 -1.93 -13.35
C GLN A 76 -22.40 -1.31 -13.66
N ARG A 77 -21.89 -1.57 -14.88
CA ARG A 77 -20.66 -0.94 -15.35
C ARG A 77 -20.87 0.56 -15.52
N LEU A 78 -19.87 1.33 -15.13
CA LEU A 78 -19.80 2.76 -15.44
C LEU A 78 -19.78 2.96 -16.96
N GLY A 79 -20.37 4.06 -17.40
CA GLY A 79 -20.31 4.48 -18.80
C GLY A 79 -18.87 4.77 -19.22
N ARG A 80 -18.58 4.65 -20.51
CA ARG A 80 -17.22 4.88 -21.07
C ARG A 80 -16.99 6.31 -21.56
N ASP A 81 -18.01 7.16 -21.50
CA ASP A 81 -17.95 8.54 -21.99
C ASP A 81 -17.02 9.41 -21.14
N GLU A 82 -16.97 9.13 -19.84
CA GLU A 82 -16.12 9.79 -18.85
C GLU A 82 -15.26 8.77 -18.11
N ILE A 83 -13.98 9.08 -17.91
CA ILE A 83 -13.06 8.26 -17.10
C ILE A 83 -12.93 8.92 -15.73
N VAL A 84 -13.17 8.13 -14.69
CA VAL A 84 -13.11 8.58 -13.30
C VAL A 84 -11.90 7.96 -12.62
N ILE A 85 -10.99 8.80 -12.14
CA ILE A 85 -9.80 8.39 -11.39
C ILE A 85 -10.06 8.66 -9.90
N VAL A 86 -9.99 7.61 -9.08
CA VAL A 86 -10.25 7.67 -7.65
C VAL A 86 -8.94 7.65 -6.88
N VAL A 87 -8.80 8.57 -5.95
CA VAL A 87 -7.70 8.63 -4.98
C VAL A 87 -8.32 8.53 -3.59
N ILE A 88 -7.92 7.53 -2.81
CA ILE A 88 -8.33 7.43 -1.39
C ILE A 88 -7.08 7.28 -0.54
N SER A 89 -6.69 8.33 0.18
CA SER A 89 -5.52 8.29 1.07
C SER A 89 -5.52 9.43 2.09
N ARG A 90 -4.63 9.35 3.10
CA ARG A 90 -4.35 10.51 3.94
C ARG A 90 -3.60 11.56 3.13
N LEU A 91 -3.98 12.83 3.22
CA LEU A 91 -3.36 13.92 2.46
C LEU A 91 -2.13 14.46 3.20
N VAL A 92 -1.06 13.66 3.18
CA VAL A 92 0.23 13.93 3.82
C VAL A 92 1.38 13.72 2.84
N TYR A 93 2.57 14.23 3.18
CA TYR A 93 3.77 14.13 2.33
C TYR A 93 4.09 12.68 1.92
N ARG A 94 4.12 11.73 2.86
CA ARG A 94 4.44 10.31 2.56
C ARG A 94 3.45 9.64 1.60
N LYS A 95 2.24 10.17 1.45
CA LYS A 95 1.22 9.69 0.51
C LYS A 95 1.28 10.40 -0.86
N GLY A 96 2.26 11.28 -1.04
CA GLY A 96 2.48 12.01 -2.29
C GLY A 96 1.37 12.99 -2.63
N ALA A 97 0.76 13.63 -1.62
CA ALA A 97 -0.24 14.66 -1.87
C ALA A 97 0.31 15.83 -2.72
N ASP A 98 1.60 16.14 -2.60
CA ASP A 98 2.27 17.13 -3.46
C ASP A 98 2.40 16.61 -4.91
N LEU A 99 2.61 15.31 -5.12
CA LEU A 99 2.67 14.70 -6.46
C LEU A 99 1.31 14.79 -7.17
N LEU A 100 0.21 14.62 -6.43
CA LEU A 100 -1.15 14.79 -6.97
C LEU A 100 -1.41 16.22 -7.48
N VAL A 101 -0.86 17.24 -6.81
CA VAL A 101 -0.99 18.64 -7.20
C VAL A 101 -0.37 18.90 -8.58
N GLU A 102 0.69 18.19 -8.93
CA GLU A 102 1.36 18.31 -10.23
C GLU A 102 0.70 17.44 -11.31
N VAL A 103 0.26 16.24 -10.95
CA VAL A 103 -0.29 15.25 -11.90
C VAL A 103 -1.71 15.59 -12.34
N ILE A 104 -2.59 15.99 -11.41
CA ILE A 104 -4.02 16.17 -11.70
C ILE A 104 -4.27 17.22 -12.81
N PRO A 105 -3.70 18.45 -12.75
CA PRO A 105 -3.91 19.45 -13.80
C PRO A 105 -3.47 18.97 -15.17
N GLU A 106 -2.32 18.29 -15.25
CA GLU A 106 -1.75 17.85 -16.51
C GLU A 106 -2.61 16.74 -17.14
N VAL A 107 -3.10 15.78 -16.35
CA VAL A 107 -4.02 14.75 -16.84
C VAL A 107 -5.33 15.37 -17.32
N CYS A 108 -5.93 16.29 -16.55
CA CYS A 108 -7.16 16.97 -16.95
C CYS A 108 -7.00 17.78 -18.25
N ARG A 109 -5.82 18.40 -18.45
CA ARG A 109 -5.48 19.12 -19.68
C ARG A 109 -5.34 18.20 -20.88
N LEU A 110 -4.74 17.03 -20.70
CA LEU A 110 -4.55 16.04 -21.78
C LEU A 110 -5.83 15.28 -22.12
N TYR A 111 -6.72 15.07 -21.14
CA TYR A 111 -7.95 14.28 -21.29
C TYR A 111 -9.17 15.07 -20.82
N PRO A 112 -9.88 15.75 -21.75
CA PRO A 112 -11.09 16.50 -21.45
C PRO A 112 -12.26 15.67 -20.93
N ASN A 113 -12.17 14.34 -20.91
CA ASN A 113 -13.19 13.43 -20.38
C ASN A 113 -12.75 12.72 -19.08
N VAL A 114 -11.66 13.16 -18.44
CA VAL A 114 -11.17 12.59 -17.17
C VAL A 114 -11.55 13.45 -15.98
N ARG A 115 -12.17 12.88 -14.96
CA ARG A 115 -12.38 13.55 -13.67
C ARG A 115 -11.72 12.77 -12.53
N PHE A 116 -11.48 13.47 -11.43
CA PHE A 116 -10.89 12.93 -10.21
C PHE A 116 -11.88 12.99 -9.06
N ILE A 117 -11.89 11.93 -8.25
CA ILE A 117 -12.54 11.89 -6.95
C ILE A 117 -11.45 11.66 -5.91
N VAL A 118 -11.27 12.61 -5.00
CA VAL A 118 -10.23 12.58 -3.98
C VAL A 118 -10.89 12.46 -2.60
N GLY A 119 -10.79 11.27 -2.03
CA GLY A 119 -11.16 10.94 -0.66
C GLY A 119 -9.94 10.99 0.25
N GLY A 120 -9.99 11.80 1.30
CA GLY A 120 -8.87 11.97 2.21
C GLY A 120 -8.92 13.28 2.96
N ASP A 121 -8.22 13.30 4.10
CA ASP A 121 -7.96 14.53 4.82
C ASP A 121 -6.50 14.55 5.32
N GLY A 122 -6.02 15.75 5.65
CA GLY A 122 -4.67 15.96 6.15
C GLY A 122 -4.12 17.36 5.84
N PRO A 123 -2.93 17.67 6.37
CA PRO A 123 -2.33 19.00 6.25
C PRO A 123 -2.07 19.45 4.81
N LYS A 124 -1.98 18.51 3.85
CA LYS A 124 -1.77 18.85 2.43
C LYS A 124 -3.07 19.06 1.66
N ARG A 125 -4.25 18.93 2.29
CA ARG A 125 -5.55 19.19 1.65
C ARG A 125 -5.61 20.59 1.04
N VAL A 126 -5.15 21.60 1.78
CA VAL A 126 -5.18 23.00 1.34
C VAL A 126 -4.48 23.18 -0.01
N ARG A 127 -3.34 22.51 -0.23
CA ARG A 127 -2.61 22.60 -1.51
C ARG A 127 -3.39 22.02 -2.68
N LEU A 128 -4.16 20.95 -2.46
CA LEU A 128 -5.02 20.37 -3.50
C LEU A 128 -6.19 21.28 -3.84
N GLU A 129 -6.77 21.95 -2.84
CA GLU A 129 -7.83 22.95 -3.05
C GLU A 129 -7.29 24.18 -3.81
N GLU A 130 -6.14 24.71 -3.40
CA GLU A 130 -5.45 25.83 -4.09
C GLU A 130 -5.12 25.47 -5.55
N MET A 131 -4.63 24.25 -5.79
CA MET A 131 -4.39 23.73 -7.14
C MET A 131 -5.69 23.69 -7.96
N ARG A 132 -6.77 23.18 -7.37
CA ARG A 132 -8.08 23.08 -8.03
C ARG A 132 -8.59 24.46 -8.43
N GLU A 133 -8.43 25.46 -7.58
CA GLU A 133 -8.83 26.85 -7.87
C GLU A 133 -7.95 27.47 -8.96
N LYS A 134 -6.62 27.38 -8.80
CA LYS A 134 -5.63 27.93 -9.73
C LYS A 134 -5.82 27.43 -11.16
N HIS A 135 -6.18 26.16 -11.32
CA HIS A 135 -6.40 25.52 -12.63
C HIS A 135 -7.86 25.48 -13.08
N SER A 136 -8.78 26.07 -12.30
CA SER A 136 -10.23 26.06 -12.57
C SER A 136 -10.81 24.65 -12.78
N LEU A 137 -10.45 23.72 -11.89
CA LEU A 137 -10.80 22.30 -11.97
C LEU A 137 -11.95 21.89 -11.01
N GLN A 138 -12.77 22.83 -10.55
CA GLN A 138 -13.84 22.57 -9.58
C GLN A 138 -14.84 21.52 -10.09
N ASP A 139 -15.17 21.56 -11.38
CA ASP A 139 -16.09 20.61 -12.02
C ASP A 139 -15.43 19.26 -12.34
N ARG A 140 -14.12 19.14 -12.12
CA ARG A 140 -13.29 17.99 -12.55
C ARG A 140 -12.58 17.29 -11.41
N VAL A 141 -12.48 17.91 -10.24
CA VAL A 141 -11.80 17.37 -9.07
C VAL A 141 -12.73 17.50 -7.86
N GLU A 142 -13.41 16.40 -7.55
CA GLU A 142 -14.31 16.31 -6.40
C GLU A 142 -13.50 15.97 -5.14
N MET A 143 -13.58 16.84 -4.13
CA MET A 143 -12.89 16.67 -2.84
C MET A 143 -13.87 16.18 -1.78
N LEU A 144 -13.88 14.88 -1.48
CA LEU A 144 -14.84 14.27 -0.54
C LEU A 144 -14.50 14.51 0.93
N GLY A 145 -13.23 14.79 1.25
CA GLY A 145 -12.74 14.78 2.63
C GLY A 145 -12.57 13.38 3.20
N ALA A 146 -12.52 13.28 4.53
CA ALA A 146 -12.30 12.01 5.20
C ALA A 146 -13.42 11.01 4.88
N VAL A 147 -13.07 9.90 4.23
CA VAL A 147 -14.02 8.84 3.89
C VAL A 147 -13.95 7.74 4.96
N PRO A 148 -15.04 7.47 5.70
CA PRO A 148 -15.09 6.34 6.62
C PRO A 148 -14.86 5.03 5.88
N HIS A 149 -14.16 4.07 6.51
CA HIS A 149 -13.80 2.80 5.87
C HIS A 149 -15.02 2.05 5.29
N ALA A 150 -16.16 2.07 6.00
CA ALA A 150 -17.42 1.49 5.54
C ALA A 150 -17.94 2.07 4.21
N SER A 151 -17.57 3.31 3.88
CA SER A 151 -17.96 4.03 2.66
C SER A 151 -16.89 4.00 1.57
N VAL A 152 -15.70 3.45 1.83
CA VAL A 152 -14.60 3.40 0.85
C VAL A 152 -15.05 2.66 -0.42
N ARG A 153 -15.73 1.52 -0.25
CA ARG A 153 -16.26 0.75 -1.39
C ARG A 153 -17.18 1.58 -2.28
N SER A 154 -18.10 2.37 -1.71
CA SER A 154 -19.03 3.17 -2.52
C SER A 154 -18.31 4.25 -3.34
N VAL A 155 -17.19 4.78 -2.83
CA VAL A 155 -16.34 5.71 -3.58
C VAL A 155 -15.55 4.96 -4.66
N LEU A 156 -14.92 3.83 -4.32
CA LEU A 156 -14.14 3.05 -5.29
C LEU A 156 -14.98 2.65 -6.50
N ILE A 157 -16.19 2.11 -6.31
CA ILE A 157 -17.03 1.65 -7.43
C ILE A 157 -17.59 2.78 -8.31
N SER A 158 -17.37 4.05 -7.95
CA SER A 158 -17.65 5.21 -8.82
C SER A 158 -16.50 5.52 -9.80
N GLY A 159 -15.37 4.80 -9.65
CA GLY A 159 -14.15 4.96 -10.41
C GLY A 159 -13.89 3.87 -11.44
N HIS A 160 -12.98 4.17 -12.36
CA HIS A 160 -12.42 3.25 -13.33
C HIS A 160 -10.97 2.89 -13.00
N ILE A 161 -10.22 3.89 -12.54
CA ILE A 161 -8.80 3.79 -12.20
C ILE A 161 -8.65 4.20 -10.75
N PHE A 162 -7.86 3.45 -9.99
CA PHE A 162 -7.40 3.86 -8.67
C PHE A 162 -5.98 4.38 -8.78
N LEU A 163 -5.71 5.55 -8.19
CA LEU A 163 -4.41 6.20 -8.24
C LEU A 163 -3.80 6.29 -6.84
N ASN A 164 -2.64 5.64 -6.67
CA ASN A 164 -1.81 5.74 -5.47
C ASN A 164 -0.51 6.50 -5.79
N SER A 165 -0.30 7.63 -5.14
CA SER A 165 0.87 8.49 -5.31
C SER A 165 1.90 8.36 -4.18
N SER A 166 1.80 7.31 -3.35
CA SER A 166 2.60 7.23 -2.12
C SER A 166 4.11 7.26 -2.39
N LEU A 167 4.89 7.90 -1.53
CA LEU A 167 6.35 7.96 -1.66
C LEU A 167 7.03 6.80 -0.92
N THR A 168 6.33 6.17 0.03
CA THR A 168 6.80 5.02 0.80
C THR A 168 5.60 4.15 1.18
N GLU A 169 5.67 2.85 0.89
CA GLU A 169 4.62 1.89 1.23
C GLU A 169 5.21 0.51 1.55
N ALA A 170 4.72 -0.12 2.61
CA ALA A 170 5.09 -1.50 2.91
C ALA A 170 4.32 -2.50 2.03
N PHE A 171 3.05 -2.18 1.73
CA PHE A 171 2.15 -3.05 0.96
C PHE A 171 0.90 -2.33 0.42
N CYS A 172 0.38 -1.29 1.10
CA CYS A 172 -0.80 -0.53 0.64
C CYS A 172 -2.10 -1.34 0.41
N ILE A 173 -2.87 -1.59 1.48
CA ILE A 173 -4.14 -2.35 1.40
C ILE A 173 -5.17 -1.68 0.47
N ALA A 174 -5.14 -0.35 0.33
CA ALA A 174 -6.04 0.38 -0.56
C ALA A 174 -5.93 -0.06 -2.04
N ILE A 175 -4.74 -0.53 -2.47
CA ILE A 175 -4.56 -1.13 -3.81
C ILE A 175 -5.36 -2.43 -3.94
N LEU A 176 -5.34 -3.29 -2.91
CA LEU A 176 -6.13 -4.52 -2.91
C LEU A 176 -7.63 -4.23 -2.91
N GLU A 177 -8.08 -3.27 -2.11
CA GLU A 177 -9.48 -2.85 -2.05
C GLU A 177 -9.97 -2.35 -3.41
N ALA A 178 -9.19 -1.49 -4.06
CA ALA A 178 -9.49 -0.95 -5.38
C ALA A 178 -9.52 -2.03 -6.47
N ALA A 179 -8.49 -2.87 -6.53
CA ALA A 179 -8.44 -3.98 -7.49
C ALA A 179 -9.56 -5.00 -7.24
N SER A 180 -9.93 -5.24 -5.97
CA SER A 180 -11.07 -6.10 -5.63
C SER A 180 -12.40 -5.47 -6.06
N CYS A 181 -12.53 -4.14 -6.04
CA CYS A 181 -13.64 -3.42 -6.67
C CYS A 181 -13.57 -3.40 -8.21
N GLY A 182 -12.52 -3.96 -8.82
CA GLY A 182 -12.35 -4.09 -10.27
C GLY A 182 -11.79 -2.85 -10.96
N LEU A 183 -11.13 -1.95 -10.21
CA LEU A 183 -10.46 -0.78 -10.76
C LEU A 183 -9.06 -1.13 -11.22
N LEU A 184 -8.66 -0.63 -12.39
CA LEU A 184 -7.26 -0.69 -12.80
C LEU A 184 -6.42 0.19 -11.87
N THR A 185 -5.35 -0.35 -11.31
CA THR A 185 -4.51 0.42 -10.39
C THR A 185 -3.37 1.11 -11.13
N VAL A 186 -3.14 2.38 -10.82
CA VAL A 186 -1.92 3.11 -11.13
C VAL A 186 -1.24 3.46 -9.82
N SER A 187 0.05 3.14 -9.68
CA SER A 187 0.78 3.42 -8.46
C SER A 187 2.22 3.82 -8.70
N THR A 188 2.78 4.57 -7.78
CA THR A 188 4.23 4.71 -7.64
C THR A 188 4.91 3.36 -7.32
N ARG A 189 6.10 3.14 -7.87
CA ARG A 189 6.97 1.98 -7.68
C ARG A 189 7.84 2.17 -6.45
N VAL A 190 7.23 2.16 -5.28
CA VAL A 190 7.94 2.40 -4.01
C VAL A 190 7.73 1.27 -3.02
N GLY A 191 8.76 0.98 -2.22
CA GLY A 191 8.70 -0.03 -1.18
C GLY A 191 8.16 -1.38 -1.69
N GLY A 192 7.23 -1.97 -0.97
CA GLY A 192 6.63 -3.27 -1.32
C GLY A 192 5.51 -3.21 -2.35
N VAL A 193 5.16 -2.04 -2.91
CA VAL A 193 4.06 -1.90 -3.89
C VAL A 193 4.21 -2.79 -5.13
N PRO A 194 5.42 -2.98 -5.71
CA PRO A 194 5.58 -3.84 -6.88
C PRO A 194 5.22 -5.31 -6.64
N GLU A 195 5.13 -5.73 -5.37
CA GLU A 195 4.80 -7.10 -4.98
C GLU A 195 3.28 -7.32 -4.77
N VAL A 196 2.48 -6.25 -4.80
CA VAL A 196 1.06 -6.25 -4.36
C VAL A 196 0.11 -6.78 -5.42
N LEU A 197 0.41 -6.55 -6.70
CA LEU A 197 -0.44 -6.98 -7.80
C LEU A 197 0.44 -7.48 -8.96
N PRO A 198 -0.02 -8.48 -9.73
CA PRO A 198 0.61 -8.86 -10.98
C PRO A 198 0.67 -7.68 -11.98
N ASP A 199 1.68 -7.66 -12.85
CA ASP A 199 1.94 -6.58 -13.82
C ASP A 199 0.79 -6.25 -14.76
N ASP A 200 -0.15 -7.18 -14.97
CA ASP A 200 -1.33 -6.97 -15.82
C ASP A 200 -2.52 -6.34 -15.08
N MET A 201 -2.42 -6.14 -13.76
CA MET A 201 -3.44 -5.52 -12.91
C MET A 201 -3.03 -4.14 -12.37
N ILE A 202 -1.76 -3.76 -12.54
CA ILE A 202 -1.20 -2.52 -12.03
C ILE A 202 -0.26 -1.87 -13.05
N VAL A 203 -0.37 -0.55 -13.21
CA VAL A 203 0.62 0.25 -13.93
C VAL A 203 1.48 0.98 -12.91
N LEU A 204 2.77 0.67 -12.91
CA LEU A 204 3.75 1.25 -12.00
C LEU A 204 4.52 2.39 -12.68
N ALA A 205 4.74 3.48 -11.95
CA ALA A 205 5.56 4.63 -12.34
C ALA A 205 6.55 5.00 -11.23
N GLU A 206 7.64 5.66 -11.55
CA GLU A 206 8.49 6.31 -10.56
C GLU A 206 7.72 7.46 -9.86
N PRO A 207 8.10 7.85 -8.62
CA PRO A 207 7.46 8.94 -7.88
C PRO A 207 7.85 10.33 -8.45
N ASP A 208 7.63 10.50 -9.75
CA ASP A 208 7.91 11.68 -10.57
C ASP A 208 6.63 12.11 -11.30
N PRO A 209 6.31 13.41 -11.37
CA PRO A 209 5.08 13.88 -12.00
C PRO A 209 4.93 13.45 -13.46
N ILE A 210 6.01 13.49 -14.25
CA ILE A 210 5.97 13.18 -15.68
C ILE A 210 5.73 11.69 -15.87
N ASP A 211 6.42 10.85 -15.11
CA ASP A 211 6.23 9.40 -15.22
C ASP A 211 4.86 8.95 -14.71
N MET A 212 4.33 9.57 -13.65
CA MET A 212 2.97 9.33 -13.19
C MET A 212 1.91 9.70 -14.25
N VAL A 213 2.09 10.82 -14.95
CA VAL A 213 1.21 11.19 -16.08
C VAL A 213 1.31 10.14 -17.18
N HIS A 214 2.51 9.66 -17.54
CA HIS A 214 2.68 8.59 -18.53
C HIS A 214 2.01 7.28 -18.11
N ALA A 215 2.11 6.90 -16.84
CA ALA A 215 1.44 5.71 -16.31
C ALA A 215 -0.09 5.84 -16.37
N ILE A 216 -0.65 7.00 -16.02
CA ILE A 216 -2.09 7.27 -16.15
C ILE A 216 -2.52 7.19 -17.63
N ARG A 217 -1.74 7.77 -18.55
CA ARG A 217 -1.99 7.67 -20.01
C ARG A 217 -2.05 6.23 -20.49
N LYS A 218 -1.09 5.41 -20.05
CA LYS A 218 -1.05 3.98 -20.35
C LYS A 218 -2.25 3.24 -19.75
N ALA A 219 -2.63 3.57 -18.52
CA ALA A 219 -3.80 2.98 -17.87
C ALA A 219 -5.09 3.30 -18.62
N ILE A 220 -5.27 4.56 -19.04
CA ILE A 220 -6.41 5.00 -19.86
C ILE A 220 -6.48 4.22 -21.17
N SER A 221 -5.35 3.95 -21.84
CA SER A 221 -5.36 3.25 -23.13
C SER A 221 -5.70 1.76 -23.03
N ILE A 222 -5.34 1.10 -21.91
CA ILE A 222 -5.66 -0.33 -21.71
C ILE A 222 -6.99 -0.56 -20.99
N LEU A 223 -7.55 0.46 -20.34
CA LEU A 223 -8.81 0.40 -19.59
C LEU A 223 -9.96 -0.28 -20.35
N PRO A 224 -10.18 -0.08 -21.68
CA PRO A 224 -11.26 -0.75 -22.40
C PRO A 224 -11.20 -2.28 -22.41
N ASN A 225 -10.01 -2.85 -22.18
CA ASN A 225 -9.74 -4.29 -22.16
C ASN A 225 -9.82 -4.89 -20.75
N ILE A 226 -9.98 -4.05 -19.72
CA ILE A 226 -10.08 -4.51 -18.33
C ILE A 226 -11.53 -4.89 -18.02
N ASP A 227 -11.74 -6.11 -17.54
CA ASP A 227 -13.02 -6.56 -17.02
C ASP A 227 -13.00 -6.53 -15.47
N PRO A 228 -13.79 -5.65 -14.83
CA PRO A 228 -13.86 -5.54 -13.38
C PRO A 228 -14.19 -6.86 -12.66
N GLN A 229 -15.02 -7.71 -13.28
CA GLN A 229 -15.43 -8.97 -12.67
C GLN A 229 -14.30 -10.00 -12.72
N VAL A 230 -13.56 -10.07 -13.82
CA VAL A 230 -12.38 -10.94 -13.95
C VAL A 230 -11.31 -10.51 -12.96
N MET A 231 -11.08 -9.21 -12.81
CA MET A 231 -10.14 -8.65 -11.85
C MET A 231 -10.53 -9.04 -10.41
N HIS A 232 -11.80 -8.87 -10.04
CA HIS A 232 -12.33 -9.25 -8.74
C HIS A 232 -12.18 -10.75 -8.43
N ASP A 233 -12.52 -11.62 -9.38
CA ASP A 233 -12.42 -13.06 -9.18
C ASP A 233 -10.97 -13.53 -9.08
N ARG A 234 -10.03 -12.81 -9.70
CA ARG A 234 -8.60 -13.05 -9.51
C ARG A 234 -8.13 -12.60 -8.13
N MET A 235 -8.62 -11.46 -7.62
CA MET A 235 -8.33 -10.99 -6.26
C MET A 235 -8.78 -11.98 -5.18
N LYS A 236 -9.96 -12.59 -5.34
CA LYS A 236 -10.45 -13.66 -4.44
C LYS A 236 -9.48 -14.82 -4.27
N ARG A 237 -8.73 -15.16 -5.33
CA ARG A 237 -7.76 -16.25 -5.32
C ARG A 237 -6.42 -15.83 -4.74
N LEU A 238 -5.98 -14.60 -5.02
CA LEU A 238 -4.66 -14.10 -4.63
C LEU A 238 -4.58 -13.69 -3.16
N TYR A 239 -5.62 -13.06 -2.61
CA TYR A 239 -5.57 -12.39 -1.31
C TYR A 239 -6.72 -12.80 -0.39
N ASN A 240 -6.84 -14.11 -0.15
CA ASN A 240 -7.85 -14.71 0.72
C ASN A 240 -7.38 -14.78 2.18
N TRP A 241 -8.24 -14.38 3.11
CA TRP A 241 -7.99 -14.47 4.55
C TRP A 241 -7.74 -15.90 5.07
N ASN A 242 -8.32 -16.92 4.43
CA ASN A 242 -8.07 -18.31 4.86
C ASN A 242 -6.62 -18.73 4.61
N ASP A 243 -6.02 -18.34 3.47
CA ASP A 243 -4.59 -18.61 3.18
C ASP A 243 -3.68 -17.87 4.16
N VAL A 244 -3.98 -16.58 4.41
CA VAL A 244 -3.23 -15.76 5.37
C VAL A 244 -3.30 -16.35 6.77
N ALA A 245 -4.48 -16.82 7.20
CA ALA A 245 -4.66 -17.47 8.50
C ALA A 245 -3.84 -18.77 8.61
N GLU A 246 -3.94 -19.66 7.61
CA GLU A 246 -3.19 -20.93 7.59
C GLU A 246 -1.68 -20.69 7.63
N ARG A 247 -1.17 -19.76 6.81
CA ARG A 247 0.25 -19.38 6.81
C ARG A 247 0.69 -18.79 8.14
N THR A 248 -0.17 -18.01 8.79
CA THR A 248 0.11 -17.43 10.11
C THR A 248 0.16 -18.51 11.19
N GLU A 249 -0.74 -19.48 11.16
CA GLU A 249 -0.71 -20.64 12.06
C GLU A 249 0.56 -21.47 11.91
N ILE A 250 1.07 -21.64 10.67
CA ILE A 250 2.37 -22.29 10.45
C ILE A 250 3.49 -21.55 11.18
N VAL A 251 3.49 -20.20 11.18
CA VAL A 251 4.48 -19.40 11.90
C VAL A 251 4.33 -19.58 13.42
N TYR A 252 3.10 -19.59 13.94
CA TYR A 252 2.83 -19.84 15.36
C TYR A 252 3.32 -21.23 15.78
N ASN A 253 3.01 -22.26 15.00
CA ASN A 253 3.47 -23.63 15.25
C ASN A 253 5.01 -23.73 15.22
N ARG A 254 5.68 -23.00 14.32
CA ARG A 254 7.14 -22.91 14.29
C ARG A 254 7.71 -22.18 15.50
N ALA A 255 7.02 -21.16 16.01
CA ALA A 255 7.43 -20.44 17.23
C ALA A 255 7.30 -21.32 18.47
N LEU A 256 6.23 -22.11 18.58
CA LEU A 256 5.99 -23.05 19.69
C LEU A 256 7.03 -24.17 19.75
N LYS A 257 7.55 -24.62 18.59
CA LYS A 257 8.58 -25.67 18.51
C LYS A 257 10.00 -25.18 18.82
N CYS A 258 10.24 -23.87 18.93
CA CYS A 258 11.56 -23.35 19.29
C CYS A 258 11.88 -23.64 20.76
N SER A 259 13.11 -24.08 21.05
CA SER A 259 13.59 -24.20 22.43
C SER A 259 13.61 -22.85 23.13
N ASP A 260 13.44 -22.86 24.45
CA ASP A 260 13.62 -21.67 25.28
C ASP A 260 15.11 -21.37 25.42
N GLN A 261 15.64 -20.51 24.54
CA GLN A 261 16.96 -19.91 24.73
C GLN A 261 16.89 -18.89 25.86
N SER A 262 17.96 -18.77 26.66
CA SER A 262 18.04 -17.73 27.69
C SER A 262 18.15 -16.33 27.07
N LEU A 263 17.72 -15.29 27.78
CA LEU A 263 17.88 -13.89 27.34
C LEU A 263 19.34 -13.53 27.07
N LEU A 264 20.29 -14.10 27.83
CA LEU A 264 21.72 -13.88 27.66
C LEU A 264 22.25 -14.42 26.33
N GLU A 265 21.84 -15.63 25.93
CA GLU A 265 22.21 -16.22 24.62
C GLU A 265 21.60 -15.48 23.43
N ARG A 266 20.49 -14.79 23.64
CA ARG A 266 19.83 -13.96 22.62
C ARG A 266 20.53 -12.61 22.46
N LEU A 267 20.88 -11.95 23.57
CA LEU A 267 21.57 -10.66 23.57
C LEU A 267 23.04 -10.76 23.15
N SER A 268 23.72 -11.89 23.40
CA SER A 268 25.11 -12.10 22.97
C SER A 268 25.28 -12.18 21.45
N ARG A 269 24.20 -12.42 20.69
CA ARG A 269 24.24 -12.43 19.21
C ARG A 269 24.35 -11.02 18.62
N ASP A 270 23.83 -10.00 19.31
CA ASP A 270 23.85 -8.61 18.84
C ASP A 270 25.21 -7.91 19.06
N ASN A 271 26.06 -8.46 19.94
CA ASN A 271 27.37 -7.87 20.28
C ASN A 271 28.55 -8.53 19.53
N GLY A 272 28.30 -9.46 18.60
CA GLY A 272 29.32 -10.32 17.99
C GLY A 272 29.81 -9.94 16.59
N GLU A 273 29.27 -8.91 15.95
CA GLU A 273 29.69 -8.47 14.59
C GLU A 273 30.19 -7.02 14.62
N SER A 274 31.17 -6.74 15.48
CA SER A 274 31.91 -5.48 15.52
C SER A 274 33.40 -5.76 15.69
N GLU A 275 33.99 -6.45 14.72
CA GLU A 275 35.43 -6.44 14.43
C GLU A 275 35.65 -6.07 12.96
#